data_AF-A0A397SWR1-F1
#
_entry.id   AF-A0A397SWR1-F1
#
_cell.length_a   1.000
_cell.length_b   1.000
_cell.length_c   1.000
_cell.angle_alpha   90.00
_cell.angle_beta   90.00
_cell.angle_gamma   90.00
#
_symmetry.space_group_name_H-M   'P 1'
#
loop_
_entity.id
_entity.type
_entity.pdbx_description
1 polymer ?
#
loop_
_entity_poly.entity_id
_entity_poly.type
_entity_poly.pdbx_seq_one_letter_code
_entity_poly.pdbx_strand_id
1 'polypeptide(L)' 'MSNVHIDWLEESIANEYLNYYNYSEFNNIEPIGSGSYGSVVHANWKNIDSFFALKLSITIKQHKIAKRIGLP' A
#
# COMPACT_ATOMS: atom_id res chain seq x y z
N MET A 1 -11.08 -19.35 -14.79
CA MET A 1 -11.20 -17.89 -14.62
C MET A 1 -9.79 -17.37 -14.51
N SER A 2 -9.36 -16.56 -15.46
CA SER A 2 -7.95 -16.20 -15.59
C SER A 2 -7.54 -15.24 -14.48
N ASN A 3 -6.38 -15.49 -13.91
CA ASN A 3 -5.74 -14.70 -12.86
C ASN A 3 -5.15 -13.39 -13.41
N VAL A 4 -5.69 -12.85 -14.52
CA VAL A 4 -5.14 -11.72 -15.30
C VAL A 4 -4.76 -10.54 -14.40
N HIS A 5 -5.53 -10.32 -13.34
CA HIS A 5 -5.28 -9.23 -12.40
C HIS A 5 -4.06 -9.46 -11.49
N ILE A 6 -3.79 -10.72 -11.14
CA ILE A 6 -2.59 -11.14 -10.39
C ILE A 6 -1.39 -11.13 -11.33
N ASP A 7 -1.54 -11.67 -12.55
CA ASP A 7 -0.45 -11.72 -13.54
C ASP A 7 0.05 -10.31 -13.88
N TRP A 8 -0.86 -9.36 -14.12
CA TRP A 8 -0.49 -7.95 -14.36
C TRP A 8 0.22 -7.30 -13.16
N LEU A 9 -0.18 -7.65 -11.93
CA LEU A 9 0.43 -7.10 -10.72
C LEU A 9 1.85 -7.64 -10.54
N GLU A 10 2.03 -8.95 -10.69
CA GLU A 10 3.34 -9.61 -10.62
C GLU A 10 4.28 -9.09 -11.73
N GLU A 11 3.77 -8.94 -12.96
CA GLU A 11 4.53 -8.37 -14.07
C GLU A 11 4.90 -6.90 -13.80
N SER A 12 4.01 -6.11 -13.23
CA SER A 12 4.30 -4.70 -12.89
C SER A 12 5.34 -4.56 -11.79
N ILE A 13 5.38 -5.49 -10.83
CA ILE A 13 6.44 -5.54 -9.81
C ILE A 13 7.76 -6.01 -10.43
N ALA A 14 7.73 -7.06 -11.25
CA ALA A 14 8.92 -7.60 -11.92
C ALA A 14 9.57 -6.60 -12.89
N ASN A 15 8.75 -5.79 -13.56
CA ASN A 15 9.21 -4.72 -14.46
C ASN A 15 9.48 -3.40 -13.72
N GLU A 16 9.46 -3.39 -12.38
CA GLU A 16 9.76 -2.22 -11.53
C GLU A 16 8.85 -1.00 -11.75
N TYR A 17 7.68 -1.19 -12.38
CA TYR A 17 6.66 -0.16 -12.51
C TYR A 17 5.97 0.13 -11.17
N LEU A 18 5.95 -0.87 -10.28
CA LEU A 18 5.45 -0.76 -8.92
C LEU A 18 6.50 -1.25 -7.92
N ASN A 19 6.84 -0.38 -6.97
CA ASN A 19 7.67 -0.77 -5.84
C ASN A 19 6.84 -1.59 -4.85
N TYR A 20 7.36 -2.76 -4.48
CA TYR A 20 6.79 -3.61 -3.45
C TYR A 20 7.55 -3.42 -2.14
N TYR A 21 6.82 -3.13 -1.06
CA TYR A 21 7.36 -2.96 0.28
C TYR A 21 6.64 -3.89 1.24
N ASN A 22 7.37 -4.51 2.16
CA ASN A 22 6.75 -5.37 3.14
C ASN A 22 5.99 -4.51 4.16
N TYR A 23 4.76 -4.91 4.49
CA TYR A 23 3.98 -4.19 5.50
C TYR A 23 4.70 -4.08 6.86
N SER A 24 5.55 -5.06 7.18
CA SER A 24 6.38 -5.04 8.39
C SER A 24 7.41 -3.91 8.42
N GLU A 25 7.68 -3.26 7.28
CA GLU A 25 8.55 -2.09 7.20
C GLU A 25 7.88 -0.82 7.73
N PHE A 26 6.56 -0.83 7.93
CA PHE A 26 5.84 0.29 8.50
C PHE A 26 5.63 0.14 10.01
N ASN A 27 5.61 1.26 10.72
CA ASN A 27 5.28 1.34 12.14
C ASN A 27 4.33 2.53 12.40
N ASN A 28 3.91 2.70 13.65
CA ASN A 28 3.01 3.77 14.07
C ASN A 28 1.73 3.86 13.19
N ILE A 29 1.04 2.73 13.06
CA ILE A 29 -0.06 2.58 12.12
C ILE A 29 -1.36 3.00 12.79
N GLU A 30 -1.95 4.08 12.29
CA GLU A 30 -3.14 4.71 12.88
C GLU A 30 -4.22 4.92 11.82
N PRO A 31 -5.47 4.48 12.05
CA PRO A 31 -6.56 4.70 11.10
C PRO A 31 -6.92 6.19 11.04
N ILE A 32 -6.97 6.74 9.82
CA ILE A 32 -7.34 8.14 9.57
C ILE A 32 -8.62 8.29 8.74
N GLY A 33 -9.13 7.20 8.19
CA GLY A 33 -10.42 7.21 7.51
C GLY A 33 -10.83 5.84 6.99
N SER A 34 -12.12 5.66 6.78
CA SER A 34 -12.69 4.44 6.20
C SER A 34 -13.85 4.77 5.26
N GLY A 35 -14.08 3.89 4.30
CA GLY A 35 -15.18 4.02 3.33
C GLY A 35 -15.50 2.69 2.68
N SER A 36 -16.44 2.69 1.74
CA SER A 36 -16.92 1.49 1.04
C SER A 36 -15.84 0.70 0.31
N TYR A 37 -14.74 1.36 -0.07
CA TYR A 37 -13.59 0.75 -0.76
C TYR A 37 -12.40 0.48 0.17
N GLY A 38 -12.59 0.57 1.48
CA GLY A 38 -11.60 0.22 2.50
C GLY A 38 -11.06 1.40 3.30
N SER A 39 -10.03 1.13 4.10
CA SER A 39 -9.53 2.04 5.13
C SER A 39 -8.23 2.69 4.72
N VAL A 40 -8.00 3.91 5.17
CA VAL A 40 -6.72 4.61 5.06
C VAL A 40 -6.11 4.67 6.45
N VAL A 41 -4.85 4.26 6.55
CA VAL A 41 -4.07 4.39 7.78
C VAL A 41 -2.88 5.31 7.52
N HIS A 42 -2.59 6.17 8.49
CA HIS A 42 -1.33 6.86 8.64
C HIS A 42 -0.27 5.87 9.15
N ALA A 43 0.94 5.91 8.62
CA ALA A 43 2.04 5.07 9.07
C ALA A 43 3.40 5.75 8.81
N ASN A 44 4.40 5.40 9.62
CA ASN A 44 5.79 5.78 9.37
C ASN A 44 6.51 4.62 8.68
N TRP A 45 7.38 4.91 7.71
CA TRP A 45 8.26 3.89 7.15
C TRP A 45 9.53 3.78 8.00
N LYS A 46 9.90 2.57 8.42
CA LYS A 46 11.13 2.34 9.18
C LYS A 46 12.33 2.87 8.40
N ASN A 47 13.21 3.57 9.11
CA ASN A 47 14.46 4.16 8.61
C ASN A 47 14.28 5.39 7.71
N ILE A 48 13.06 5.88 7.52
CA ILE A 48 12.81 7.17 6.88
C ILE A 48 11.94 8.00 7.81
N ASP A 49 12.41 9.19 8.19
CA ASP A 49 11.61 10.18 8.92
C ASP A 49 10.58 10.79 7.98
N SER A 50 9.60 9.99 7.56
CA SER A 50 8.52 10.40 6.68
C SER A 50 7.23 9.63 6.94
N PHE A 51 6.14 10.36 6.82
CA PHE A 51 4.78 9.88 7.02
C PHE A 51 4.16 9.44 5.69
N PHE A 52 3.40 8.35 5.75
CA PHE A 52 2.73 7.74 4.60
C PHE A 52 1.26 7.48 4.90
N ALA A 53 0.41 7.62 3.88
CA ALA A 53 -0.94 7.08 3.90
C ALA A 53 -0.94 5.73 3.18
N LEU A 54 -1.31 4.68 3.90
CA LEU A 54 -1.50 3.34 3.35
C LEU A 54 -3.00 3.12 3.14
N LYS A 55 -3.40 2.78 1.90
CA LYS A 55 -4.77 2.36 1.61
C LYS A 55 -4.87 0.84 1.73
N LEU A 56 -5.76 0.39 2.61
CA LEU A 56 -6.11 -1.01 2.80
C LEU A 56 -7.42 -1.30 2.08
N SER A 57 -7.36 -2.13 1.03
CA SER A 57 -8.52 -2.51 0.23
C SER A 57 -9.24 -3.72 0.85
N ILE A 58 -10.57 -3.66 0.96
CA ILE A 58 -11.41 -4.72 1.57
C ILE A 58 -11.31 -6.05 0.79
N THR A 59 -11.06 -5.96 -0.52
CA THR A 59 -11.04 -7.11 -1.43
C THR A 59 -9.71 -7.86 -1.44
N ILE A 60 -8.59 -7.24 -1.01
CA ILE A 60 -7.26 -7.83 -1.18
C ILE A 60 -6.68 -8.13 0.20
N LYS A 61 -6.84 -9.37 0.67
CA LYS A 61 -6.24 -9.80 1.93
C LYS A 61 -4.69 -9.78 1.91
N GLN A 62 -4.03 -9.57 0.77
CA GLN A 62 -2.56 -9.74 0.65
C GLN A 62 -1.75 -8.68 -0.12
N HIS A 63 -2.34 -7.65 -0.76
CA HIS A 63 -1.55 -6.65 -1.50
C HIS A 63 -1.92 -5.23 -1.09
N LYS A 64 -0.92 -4.49 -0.59
CA LYS A 64 -1.05 -3.12 -0.05
C LYS A 64 -0.30 -2.16 -0.96
N ILE A 65 -0.95 -1.06 -1.32
CA ILE A 65 -0.38 -0.03 -2.17
C ILE A 65 -0.09 1.20 -1.29
N ALA A 66 1.14 1.69 -1.31
CA ALA A 66 1.55 2.90 -0.61
C ALA A 66 1.66 4.07 -1.59
N LYS A 67 1.18 5.26 -1.22
CA LYS A 67 1.38 6.50 -1.98
C LYS A 67 1.96 7.57 -1.07
N ARG A 68 3.04 8.21 -1.51
CA ARG A 68 3.67 9.35 -0.82
C ARG A 68 2.72 10.55 -0.86
N ILE A 69 2.39 11.11 0.29
CA ILE A 69 1.70 12.40 0.41
C ILE A 69 2.77 13.46 0.57
N GLY A 70 2.95 14.32 -0.43
CA GLY A 70 3.71 15.55 -0.29
C GLY A 70 2.79 16.64 0.25
N LEU A 71 3.20 17.30 1.33
CA LEU A 71 2.82 18.71 1.54
C LEU A 71 3.61 19.55 0.52
N PRO A 72 3.08 20.71 0.06
CA PRO A 72 3.73 21.55 -0.94
C PRO A 72 5.18 21.90 -0.61
#